data_AF-A0A9D9T6I2-F1
#
_entry.id   AF-A0A9D9T6I2-F1
#
_cell.length_a   1.000
_cell.length_b   1.000
_cell.length_c   1.000
_cell.angle_alpha   90.00
_cell.angle_beta   90.00
_cell.angle_gamma   90.00
#
_symmetry.space_group_name_H-M   'P 1'
#
loop_
_entity.id
_entity.type
_entity.pdbx_description
1 polymer ?
#
loop_
_entity_poly.entity_id
_entity_poly.type
_entity_poly.pdbx_seq_one_letter_code
_entity_poly.pdbx_strand_id
1 'polypeptide(L)'
;MAVAPLQFPKGTNLVMACHITGIHDVNRNTTLPDDNYELVKDWADSVSAAKLKGVIFHNNFSDETCNKFQNDAISFVKVPYDPQFNPNVFRYFVYRDFLQQHLQQINGIFITDVNDVVLVKNPFTDLLFVENPTALFCGDEPKTLHNEWMIAHSEHLRMNISDYATYERTFATETLLNCGIIGGATALFFDFLEQLCVIHQVANRENKTAYTGDMGAFNYLARTQFNEQIIHGKPVNTIFKAYETDRTDCWFRHK
;
A
#
# COMPACT_ATOMS: atom_id res chain seq x y z
N MET A 1 9.76 22.79 -15.55
CA MET A 1 11.01 22.10 -15.92
C MET A 1 10.83 20.64 -15.58
N ALA A 2 11.23 19.70 -16.43
CA ALA A 2 11.14 18.28 -16.09
C ALA A 2 12.02 18.02 -14.86
N VAL A 3 11.42 17.58 -13.75
CA VAL A 3 12.15 17.15 -12.56
C VAL A 3 13.02 15.98 -13.00
N ALA A 4 14.32 16.01 -12.68
CA ALA A 4 15.21 14.90 -13.00
C ALA A 4 14.63 13.61 -12.37
N PRO A 5 14.63 12.47 -13.07
CA PRO A 5 14.10 11.23 -12.52
C PRO A 5 14.86 10.89 -11.24
N LEU A 6 14.13 10.58 -10.17
CA LEU A 6 14.71 10.15 -8.89
C LEU A 6 15.72 9.03 -9.12
N GLN A 7 16.89 9.10 -8.50
CA GLN A 7 17.91 8.05 -8.61
C GLN A 7 18.25 7.55 -7.22
N PHE A 8 18.40 6.23 -7.11
CA PHE A 8 18.75 5.58 -5.85
C PHE A 8 20.08 4.83 -5.99
N PRO A 9 20.95 4.87 -4.97
CA PRO A 9 22.06 3.96 -4.88
C PRO A 9 21.58 2.50 -4.95
N LYS A 10 22.40 1.62 -5.55
CA LYS A 10 22.11 0.19 -5.57
C LYS A 10 22.01 -0.35 -4.14
N GLY A 11 20.97 -1.14 -3.88
CA GLY A 11 20.71 -1.72 -2.56
C GLY A 11 19.85 -0.85 -1.66
N THR A 12 19.23 0.22 -2.18
CA THR A 12 18.35 1.10 -1.40
C THR A 12 17.11 0.32 -0.95
N ASN A 13 16.68 0.53 0.29
CA ASN A 13 15.37 0.09 0.76
C ASN A 13 14.41 1.28 0.79
N LEU A 14 13.17 1.07 0.35
CA LEU A 14 12.23 2.15 0.07
C LEU A 14 10.89 1.92 0.78
N VAL A 15 10.31 3.00 1.31
CA VAL A 15 8.90 3.03 1.73
C VAL A 15 8.17 4.00 0.81
N MET A 16 7.06 3.56 0.21
CA MET A 16 6.29 4.38 -0.72
C MET A 16 4.86 4.55 -0.26
N ALA A 17 4.27 5.70 -0.57
CA ALA A 17 2.88 5.96 -0.29
C ALA A 17 2.26 6.90 -1.34
N CYS A 18 0.95 6.81 -1.53
CA CYS A 18 0.18 7.70 -2.40
C CYS A 18 -0.69 8.62 -1.55
N HIS A 19 -0.72 9.90 -1.94
CA HIS A 19 -1.59 10.93 -1.39
C HIS A 19 -2.37 11.60 -2.53
N ILE A 20 -3.53 11.03 -2.84
CA ILE A 20 -4.41 11.50 -3.92
C ILE A 20 -5.59 12.25 -3.28
N THR A 21 -5.71 13.55 -3.53
CA THR A 21 -6.75 14.44 -2.94
C THR A 21 -7.62 15.11 -4.01
N GLY A 22 -8.59 15.92 -3.59
CA GLY A 22 -9.52 16.61 -4.50
C GLY A 22 -10.54 15.69 -5.19
N ILE A 23 -10.55 14.41 -4.82
CA ILE A 23 -11.49 13.38 -5.28
C ILE A 23 -12.23 12.84 -4.05
N HIS A 24 -13.51 12.51 -4.21
CA HIS A 24 -14.29 11.91 -3.13
C HIS A 24 -13.73 10.52 -2.79
N ASP A 25 -13.25 10.37 -1.56
CA ASP A 25 -12.74 9.11 -1.01
C ASP A 25 -13.93 8.34 -0.42
N VAL A 26 -14.33 7.26 -1.10
CA VAL A 26 -15.46 6.41 -0.69
C VAL A 26 -15.21 5.68 0.63
N ASN A 27 -13.94 5.39 0.98
CA ASN A 27 -13.61 4.71 2.24
C ASN A 27 -13.71 5.66 3.43
N ARG A 28 -13.40 6.94 3.21
CA ARG A 28 -13.50 7.99 4.25
C ARG A 28 -14.81 8.76 4.21
N ASN A 29 -15.60 8.58 3.16
CA ASN A 29 -16.81 9.34 2.86
C ASN A 29 -16.57 10.87 2.95
N THR A 30 -15.44 11.33 2.41
CA THR A 30 -15.05 12.75 2.43
C THR A 30 -14.13 13.06 1.25
N THR A 31 -13.89 14.35 0.98
CA THR A 31 -12.85 14.80 0.05
C THR A 31 -11.72 15.38 0.88
N LEU A 32 -10.52 14.83 0.73
CA LEU A 32 -9.34 15.36 1.40
C LEU A 32 -8.99 16.75 0.84
N PRO A 33 -8.60 17.70 1.71
CA PRO A 33 -8.17 19.03 1.28
C PRO A 33 -6.90 18.92 0.44
N ASP A 34 -6.83 19.76 -0.58
CA ASP A 34 -5.62 19.92 -1.37
C ASP A 34 -4.51 20.60 -0.57
N ASP A 35 -3.29 20.32 -0.97
CA ASP A 35 -2.06 20.96 -0.47
C ASP A 35 -1.86 20.95 1.06
N ASN A 36 -2.38 19.92 1.76
CA ASN A 36 -2.28 19.82 3.21
C ASN A 36 -1.26 18.76 3.66
N TYR A 37 -0.01 19.18 3.89
CA TYR A 37 1.08 18.28 4.33
C TYR A 37 0.81 17.58 5.67
N GLU A 38 -0.02 18.15 6.56
CA GLU A 38 -0.33 17.54 7.86
C GLU A 38 -0.98 16.15 7.69
N LEU A 39 -1.62 15.87 6.55
CA LEU A 39 -2.20 14.57 6.25
C LEU A 39 -1.17 13.45 6.03
N VAL A 40 0.08 13.80 5.72
CA VAL A 40 1.17 12.84 5.45
C VAL A 40 2.35 13.00 6.41
N LYS A 41 2.26 13.97 7.32
CA LYS A 41 3.37 14.38 8.19
C LYS A 41 3.85 13.24 9.09
N ASP A 42 2.94 12.55 9.77
CA ASP A 42 3.31 11.48 10.69
C ASP A 42 4.01 10.33 9.96
N TRP A 43 3.56 10.01 8.74
CA TRP A 43 4.21 9.03 7.89
C TRP A 43 5.64 9.49 7.51
N ALA A 44 5.77 10.71 6.98
CA ALA A 44 7.05 11.26 6.51
C ALA A 44 8.08 11.38 7.66
N ASP A 45 7.64 11.85 8.82
CA ASP A 45 8.48 11.97 10.01
C ASP A 45 8.94 10.59 10.50
N SER A 46 8.06 9.59 10.48
CA SER A 46 8.38 8.24 10.93
C SER A 46 9.37 7.50 10.03
N VAL A 47 9.23 7.64 8.70
CA VAL A 47 10.19 7.11 7.72
C VAL A 47 11.55 7.78 7.89
N SER A 48 11.56 9.11 8.09
CA SER A 48 12.79 9.87 8.33
C SER A 48 13.48 9.46 9.63
N ALA A 49 12.71 9.30 10.72
CA ALA A 49 13.22 8.87 12.02
C ALA A 49 13.86 7.48 11.97
N ALA A 50 13.32 6.58 11.14
CA ALA A 50 13.90 5.26 10.89
C ALA A 50 15.09 5.27 9.93
N LYS A 51 15.51 6.45 9.44
CA LYS A 51 16.62 6.65 8.49
C LYS A 51 16.41 5.89 7.17
N LEU A 52 15.15 5.78 6.74
CA LEU A 52 14.76 5.17 5.48
C LEU A 52 14.52 6.22 4.41
N LYS A 53 14.45 5.77 3.15
CA LYS A 53 14.01 6.60 2.04
C LYS A 53 12.50 6.44 1.86
N GLY A 54 11.80 7.57 1.74
CA GLY A 54 10.37 7.67 1.52
C GLY A 54 10.06 8.36 0.20
N VAL A 55 9.10 7.83 -0.56
CA VAL A 55 8.54 8.51 -1.73
C VAL A 55 7.04 8.69 -1.57
N ILE A 56 6.57 9.94 -1.62
CA ILE A 56 5.15 10.29 -1.60
C ILE A 56 4.74 10.68 -3.02
N PHE A 57 3.87 9.86 -3.62
CA PHE A 57 3.23 10.19 -4.88
C PHE A 57 2.00 11.04 -4.63
N HIS A 58 1.85 12.17 -5.30
CA HIS A 58 0.73 13.10 -5.06
C HIS A 58 0.18 13.70 -6.35
N ASN A 59 -1.08 14.13 -6.33
CA ASN A 59 -1.65 14.92 -7.43
C ASN A 59 -1.68 16.44 -7.12
N ASN A 60 -1.88 16.83 -5.86
CA ASN A 60 -2.28 18.21 -5.54
C ASN A 60 -1.39 18.98 -4.55
N PHE A 61 -0.27 18.44 -4.04
CA PHE A 61 0.73 19.31 -3.40
C PHE A 61 1.29 20.34 -4.39
N SER A 62 1.45 21.57 -3.91
CA SER A 62 2.09 22.67 -4.62
C SER A 62 3.61 22.50 -4.62
N ASP A 63 4.27 23.17 -5.57
CA ASP A 63 5.74 23.20 -5.61
C ASP A 63 6.32 23.82 -4.32
N GLU A 64 5.60 24.77 -3.70
CA GLU A 64 6.00 25.37 -2.42
C GLU A 64 5.99 24.33 -1.29
N THR A 65 4.90 23.57 -1.15
CA THR A 65 4.80 22.49 -0.16
C THR A 65 5.87 21.43 -0.37
N CYS A 66 6.04 20.95 -1.61
CA CYS A 66 7.07 19.96 -1.93
C CYS A 66 8.47 20.48 -1.60
N ASN A 67 8.81 21.71 -2.01
CA ASN A 67 10.12 22.31 -1.72
C ASN A 67 10.37 22.52 -0.23
N LYS A 68 9.33 22.81 0.54
CA LYS A 68 9.42 23.02 2.00
C LYS A 68 9.69 21.74 2.77
N PHE A 69 9.09 20.62 2.36
CA PHE A 69 9.11 19.38 3.14
C PHE A 69 9.99 18.27 2.56
N GLN A 70 10.38 18.36 1.28
CA GLN A 70 11.35 17.43 0.71
C GLN A 70 12.70 17.55 1.44
N ASN A 71 13.37 16.42 1.59
CA ASN A 71 14.66 16.34 2.25
C ASN A 71 15.40 15.07 1.82
N ASP A 72 16.54 14.77 2.42
CA ASP A 72 17.32 13.58 2.07
C ASP A 72 16.52 12.28 2.23
N ALA A 73 15.62 12.19 3.21
CA ALA A 73 14.79 11.01 3.44
C ALA A 73 13.52 11.00 2.58
N ILE A 74 12.85 12.14 2.42
CA ILE A 74 11.51 12.21 1.80
C ILE A 74 11.55 12.93 0.45
N SER A 75 11.07 12.26 -0.58
CA SER A 75 10.89 12.79 -1.94
C SER A 75 9.41 12.83 -2.33
N PHE A 76 9.04 13.82 -3.12
CA PHE A 76 7.69 13.95 -3.67
C PHE A 76 7.71 13.71 -5.18
N VAL A 77 6.74 12.96 -5.68
CA VAL A 77 6.55 12.71 -7.12
C VAL A 77 5.14 13.08 -7.49
N LYS A 78 5.00 14.10 -8.34
CA LYS A 78 3.69 14.48 -8.86
C LYS A 78 3.23 13.47 -9.90
N VAL A 79 2.01 12.96 -9.76
CA VAL A 79 1.38 12.00 -10.68
C VAL A 79 0.02 12.52 -11.17
N PRO A 80 -0.29 12.38 -12.46
CA PRO A 80 -1.63 12.65 -12.96
C PRO A 80 -2.57 11.53 -12.51
N TYR A 81 -3.62 11.88 -11.77
CA TYR A 81 -4.65 10.90 -11.39
C TYR A 81 -5.46 10.46 -12.61
N ASP A 82 -5.61 9.15 -12.81
CA ASP A 82 -6.50 8.57 -13.80
C ASP A 82 -7.87 8.25 -13.16
N PRO A 83 -8.94 9.00 -13.51
CA PRO A 83 -10.26 8.81 -12.94
C PRO A 83 -10.95 7.50 -13.38
N GLN A 84 -10.35 6.71 -14.27
CA GLN A 84 -10.85 5.36 -14.59
C GLN A 84 -10.77 4.41 -13.39
N PHE A 85 -9.93 4.71 -12.40
CA PHE A 85 -9.77 3.89 -11.21
C PHE A 85 -10.00 4.72 -9.95
N ASN A 86 -10.66 4.14 -8.95
CA ASN A 86 -10.68 4.72 -7.61
C ASN A 86 -9.25 4.96 -7.09
N PRO A 87 -8.97 6.01 -6.28
CA PRO A 87 -7.62 6.29 -5.79
C PRO A 87 -6.92 5.11 -5.09
N ASN A 88 -7.67 4.29 -4.34
CA ASN A 88 -7.13 3.12 -3.64
C ASN A 88 -6.69 1.99 -4.60
N VAL A 89 -7.25 1.96 -5.81
CA VAL A 89 -6.85 1.05 -6.89
C VAL A 89 -5.73 1.68 -7.74
N PHE A 90 -5.90 2.95 -8.12
CA PHE A 90 -4.95 3.69 -8.96
C PHE A 90 -3.52 3.68 -8.41
N ARG A 91 -3.37 3.74 -7.08
CA ARG A 91 -2.06 3.73 -6.41
C ARG A 91 -1.16 2.55 -6.83
N TYR A 92 -1.71 1.37 -7.09
CA TYR A 92 -0.90 0.20 -7.47
C TYR A 92 -0.27 0.36 -8.85
N PHE A 93 -0.96 1.03 -9.78
CA PHE A 93 -0.42 1.36 -11.10
C PHE A 93 0.74 2.33 -10.97
N VAL A 94 0.60 3.36 -10.11
CA VAL A 94 1.69 4.30 -9.80
C VAL A 94 2.90 3.57 -9.23
N TYR A 95 2.70 2.71 -8.23
CA TYR A 95 3.80 1.97 -7.61
C TYR A 95 4.50 1.04 -8.58
N ARG A 96 3.75 0.29 -9.41
CA ARG A 96 4.30 -0.62 -10.42
C ARG A 96 5.13 0.15 -11.44
N ASP A 97 4.58 1.22 -12.02
CA ASP A 97 5.24 1.97 -13.10
C ASP A 97 6.51 2.66 -12.60
N PHE A 98 6.50 3.13 -11.35
CA PHE A 98 7.69 3.64 -10.69
C PHE A 98 8.71 2.52 -10.44
N LEU A 99 8.30 1.42 -9.82
CA LEU A 99 9.21 0.36 -9.43
C LEU A 99 9.88 -0.29 -10.66
N GLN A 100 9.16 -0.43 -11.76
CA GLN A 100 9.69 -0.94 -13.04
C GLN A 100 10.95 -0.16 -13.50
N GLN A 101 10.99 1.15 -13.25
CA GLN A 101 12.12 2.01 -13.62
C GLN A 101 13.30 1.93 -12.62
N HIS A 102 13.07 1.35 -11.43
CA HIS A 102 14.02 1.34 -10.32
C HIS A 102 14.40 -0.07 -9.82
N LEU A 103 13.96 -1.14 -10.50
CA LEU A 103 14.18 -2.54 -10.07
C LEU A 103 15.63 -2.88 -9.74
N GLN A 104 16.60 -2.31 -10.47
CA GLN A 104 18.03 -2.59 -10.28
C GLN A 104 18.65 -1.83 -9.09
N GLN A 105 17.94 -0.82 -8.57
CA GLN A 105 18.41 0.05 -7.49
C GLN A 105 17.84 -0.37 -6.14
N ILE A 106 16.59 -0.84 -6.11
CA ILE A 106 15.84 -1.10 -4.88
C ILE A 106 15.98 -2.57 -4.46
N ASN A 107 16.34 -2.84 -3.21
CA ASN A 107 16.50 -4.19 -2.66
C ASN A 107 15.25 -4.69 -1.94
N GLY A 108 14.74 -3.88 -1.01
CA GLY A 108 13.51 -4.13 -0.28
C GLY A 108 12.56 -2.95 -0.39
N ILE A 109 11.26 -3.24 -0.38
CA ILE A 109 10.25 -2.21 -0.50
C ILE A 109 9.03 -2.51 0.37
N PHE A 110 8.41 -1.45 0.89
CA PHE A 110 7.08 -1.47 1.45
C PHE A 110 6.24 -0.35 0.82
N ILE A 111 4.99 -0.65 0.49
CA ILE A 111 3.97 0.36 0.23
C ILE A 111 3.02 0.41 1.41
N THR A 112 2.61 1.63 1.80
CA THR A 112 1.74 1.82 2.96
C THR A 112 0.70 2.92 2.75
N ASP A 113 -0.38 2.89 3.53
CA ASP A 113 -1.33 3.99 3.63
C ASP A 113 -0.68 5.21 4.28
N VAL A 114 -0.71 6.35 3.60
CA VAL A 114 0.05 7.54 4.02
C VAL A 114 -0.54 8.26 5.24
N ASN A 115 -1.85 8.15 5.47
CA ASN A 115 -2.52 8.86 6.58
C ASN A 115 -2.65 8.00 7.84
N ASP A 116 -2.56 6.68 7.72
CA ASP A 116 -3.06 5.74 8.71
C ASP A 116 -1.97 4.81 9.26
N VAL A 117 -0.76 4.89 8.68
CA VAL A 117 0.38 4.04 9.04
C VAL A 117 1.55 4.90 9.48
N VAL A 118 2.15 4.51 10.60
CA VAL A 118 3.39 5.08 11.13
C VAL A 118 4.45 3.98 11.21
N LEU A 119 5.64 4.22 10.65
CA LEU A 119 6.74 3.27 10.73
C LEU A 119 7.47 3.44 12.07
N VAL A 120 7.52 2.38 12.87
CA VAL A 120 8.05 2.42 14.24
C VAL A 120 9.38 1.71 14.34
N LYS A 121 9.59 0.68 13.53
CA LYS A 121 10.83 -0.08 13.46
C LYS A 121 11.17 -0.35 12.00
N ASN A 122 12.45 -0.22 11.67
CA ASN A 122 12.94 -0.50 10.32
C ASN A 122 12.78 -2.00 9.99
N PRO A 123 11.88 -2.39 9.07
CA PRO A 123 11.64 -3.79 8.76
C PRO A 123 12.83 -4.42 8.05
N PHE A 124 13.56 -3.66 7.24
CA PHE A 124 14.63 -4.18 6.37
C PHE A 124 15.88 -4.66 7.12
N THR A 125 15.99 -4.31 8.40
CA THR A 125 17.08 -4.75 9.28
C THR A 125 16.61 -5.76 10.33
N ASP A 126 15.31 -6.10 10.35
CA ASP A 126 14.75 -7.08 11.26
C ASP A 126 15.05 -8.50 10.77
N LEU A 127 15.38 -9.41 11.70
CA LEU A 127 15.71 -10.80 11.38
C LEU A 127 14.58 -11.49 10.61
N LEU A 128 13.32 -11.23 10.97
CA LEU A 128 12.19 -11.85 10.28
C LEU A 128 12.16 -11.47 8.79
N PHE A 129 12.52 -10.23 8.44
CA PHE A 129 12.63 -9.82 7.04
C PHE A 129 13.84 -10.46 6.35
N VAL A 130 15.01 -10.38 6.99
CA VAL A 130 16.29 -10.84 6.41
C VAL A 130 16.31 -12.34 6.17
N GLU A 131 15.72 -13.13 7.07
CA GLU A 131 15.70 -14.60 7.00
C GLU A 131 14.60 -15.14 6.07
N ASN A 132 13.66 -14.31 5.62
CA ASN A 132 12.54 -14.72 4.76
C ASN A 132 12.52 -13.92 3.44
N PRO A 133 13.55 -14.05 2.58
CA PRO A 133 13.67 -13.28 1.33
C PRO A 133 12.61 -13.65 0.28
N THR A 134 11.92 -14.79 0.46
CA THR A 134 10.84 -15.27 -0.41
C THR A 134 9.45 -14.97 0.16
N ALA A 135 9.37 -14.21 1.26
CA ALA A 135 8.11 -13.81 1.86
C ALA A 135 7.70 -12.39 1.43
N LEU A 136 6.39 -12.21 1.40
CA LEU A 136 5.70 -10.94 1.35
C LEU A 136 5.11 -10.67 2.74
N PHE A 137 5.26 -9.44 3.22
CA PHE A 137 4.82 -9.01 4.53
C PHE A 137 3.68 -8.03 4.40
N CYS A 138 2.52 -8.32 4.99
CA CYS A 138 1.37 -7.42 4.92
C CYS A 138 0.69 -7.16 6.27
N GLY A 139 -0.14 -6.14 6.27
CA GLY A 139 -1.04 -5.86 7.39
C GLY A 139 -2.14 -6.90 7.52
N ASP A 140 -2.79 -6.91 8.67
CA ASP A 140 -4.01 -7.68 8.91
C ASP A 140 -5.02 -6.92 9.77
N GLU A 141 -6.25 -7.43 9.81
CA GLU A 141 -7.30 -6.96 10.70
C GLU A 141 -7.73 -8.06 11.68
N PRO A 142 -8.23 -7.71 12.88
CA PRO A 142 -8.81 -8.67 13.83
C PRO A 142 -10.23 -9.11 13.39
N LYS A 143 -10.38 -9.47 12.11
CA LYS A 143 -11.60 -9.96 11.46
C LYS A 143 -11.25 -11.12 10.55
N THR A 144 -12.23 -11.97 10.28
CA THR A 144 -12.15 -12.97 9.23
C THR A 144 -12.42 -12.34 7.86
N LEU A 145 -11.92 -12.97 6.80
CA LEU A 145 -12.18 -12.56 5.41
C LEU A 145 -13.68 -12.48 5.13
N HIS A 146 -14.44 -13.48 5.58
CA HIS A 146 -15.89 -13.45 5.50
C HIS A 146 -16.47 -12.52 6.56
N ASN A 147 -16.74 -11.28 6.17
CA ASN A 147 -17.44 -10.29 6.97
C ASN A 147 -18.31 -9.39 6.07
N GLU A 148 -19.29 -8.70 6.65
CA GLU A 148 -20.27 -7.89 5.92
C GLU A 148 -19.62 -6.81 5.04
N TRP A 149 -18.54 -6.19 5.52
CA TRP A 149 -17.82 -5.16 4.77
C TRP A 149 -17.16 -5.74 3.53
N MET A 150 -16.45 -6.86 3.64
CA MET A 150 -15.83 -7.54 2.50
C MET A 150 -16.85 -8.06 1.48
N ILE A 151 -18.00 -8.56 1.95
CA ILE A 151 -19.09 -9.02 1.08
C ILE A 151 -19.61 -7.86 0.23
N ALA A 152 -19.82 -6.68 0.84
CA ALA A 152 -20.26 -5.49 0.14
C ALA A 152 -19.21 -5.00 -0.88
N HIS A 153 -17.94 -4.95 -0.49
CA HIS A 153 -16.84 -4.48 -1.35
C HIS A 153 -16.48 -5.45 -2.48
N SER A 154 -16.92 -6.71 -2.40
CA SER A 154 -16.62 -7.76 -3.38
C SER A 154 -17.72 -8.02 -4.41
N GLU A 155 -18.84 -7.29 -4.38
CA GLU A 155 -19.94 -7.48 -5.33
C GLU A 155 -19.46 -7.38 -6.80
N HIS A 156 -18.73 -6.31 -7.12
CA HIS A 156 -18.24 -6.11 -8.48
C HIS A 156 -17.16 -7.13 -8.87
N LEU A 157 -16.32 -7.56 -7.92
CA LEU A 157 -15.27 -8.56 -8.16
C LEU A 157 -15.86 -9.93 -8.48
N ARG A 158 -16.92 -10.35 -7.77
CA ARG A 158 -17.64 -11.60 -8.03
C ARG A 158 -18.21 -11.70 -9.44
N MET A 159 -18.55 -10.57 -10.07
CA MET A 159 -19.06 -10.54 -11.44
C MET A 159 -17.96 -10.62 -12.50
N ASN A 160 -16.73 -10.25 -12.16
CA ASN A 160 -15.63 -10.07 -13.12
C ASN A 160 -14.46 -11.04 -12.94
N ILE A 161 -14.44 -11.82 -11.86
CA ILE A 161 -13.44 -12.85 -11.57
C ILE A 161 -14.17 -14.17 -11.37
N SER A 162 -13.95 -15.13 -12.28
CA SER A 162 -14.79 -16.33 -12.44
C SER A 162 -14.84 -17.23 -11.22
N ASP A 163 -13.75 -17.37 -10.48
CA ASP A 163 -13.62 -18.23 -9.31
C ASP A 163 -13.62 -17.46 -7.98
N TYR A 164 -13.93 -16.16 -8.00
CA TYR A 164 -13.90 -15.31 -6.80
C TYR A 164 -14.82 -15.83 -5.69
N ALA A 165 -16.04 -16.27 -6.03
CA ALA A 165 -16.95 -16.86 -5.05
C ALA A 165 -16.42 -18.17 -4.44
N THR A 166 -15.60 -18.92 -5.18
CA THR A 166 -14.91 -20.11 -4.64
C THR A 166 -13.82 -19.68 -3.68
N TYR A 167 -12.99 -18.71 -4.05
CA TYR A 167 -11.98 -18.11 -3.17
C TYR A 167 -12.60 -17.63 -1.84
N GLU A 168 -13.69 -16.86 -1.88
CA GLU A 168 -14.33 -16.33 -0.67
C GLU A 168 -14.80 -17.44 0.27
N ARG A 169 -15.30 -18.55 -0.27
CA ARG A 169 -15.70 -19.71 0.55
C ARG A 169 -14.51 -20.45 1.12
N THR A 170 -13.48 -20.68 0.31
CA THR A 170 -12.28 -21.45 0.71
C THR A 170 -11.55 -20.76 1.84
N PHE A 171 -11.41 -19.43 1.79
CA PHE A 171 -10.65 -18.65 2.78
C PHE A 171 -11.55 -17.88 3.76
N ALA A 172 -12.84 -18.24 3.84
CA ALA A 172 -13.85 -17.48 4.60
C ALA A 172 -13.44 -17.18 6.06
N THR A 173 -12.83 -18.18 6.72
CA THR A 173 -12.44 -18.13 8.13
C THR A 173 -11.01 -17.64 8.35
N GLU A 174 -10.25 -17.41 7.30
CA GLU A 174 -8.90 -16.86 7.41
C GLU A 174 -8.94 -15.41 7.88
N THR A 175 -7.86 -14.97 8.53
CA THR A 175 -7.67 -13.56 8.88
C THR A 175 -7.74 -12.69 7.63
N LEU A 176 -8.47 -11.58 7.74
CA LEU A 176 -8.52 -10.56 6.70
C LEU A 176 -7.16 -9.87 6.60
N LEU A 177 -6.49 -10.01 5.45
CA LEU A 177 -5.27 -9.28 5.17
C LEU A 177 -5.62 -7.84 4.81
N ASN A 178 -4.77 -6.90 5.21
CA ASN A 178 -4.96 -5.49 4.95
C ASN A 178 -3.86 -4.96 4.02
N CYS A 179 -4.27 -4.44 2.86
CA CYS A 179 -3.36 -3.95 1.83
C CYS A 179 -2.82 -2.53 2.07
N GLY A 180 -3.18 -1.90 3.19
CA GLY A 180 -2.60 -0.64 3.65
C GLY A 180 -1.16 -0.79 4.13
N ILE A 181 -0.65 -2.03 4.26
CA ILE A 181 0.78 -2.33 4.44
C ILE A 181 1.05 -3.58 3.61
N ILE A 182 1.99 -3.51 2.66
CA ILE A 182 2.51 -4.70 1.96
C ILE A 182 3.94 -4.42 1.47
N GLY A 183 4.84 -5.38 1.61
CA GLY A 183 6.21 -5.26 1.13
C GLY A 183 6.99 -6.56 1.14
N GLY A 184 8.24 -6.51 0.73
CA GLY A 184 9.12 -7.67 0.60
C GLY A 184 10.37 -7.34 -0.21
N ALA A 185 11.06 -8.39 -0.66
CA ALA A 185 12.13 -8.25 -1.64
C ALA A 185 11.57 -7.71 -2.97
N THR A 186 12.27 -6.73 -3.58
CA THR A 186 11.76 -5.97 -4.74
C THR A 186 11.28 -6.85 -5.89
N ALA A 187 12.00 -7.92 -6.23
CA ALA A 187 11.65 -8.78 -7.36
C ALA A 187 10.32 -9.52 -7.13
N LEU A 188 10.15 -10.11 -5.95
CA LEU A 188 8.91 -10.81 -5.58
C LEU A 188 7.74 -9.84 -5.45
N PHE A 189 7.97 -8.68 -4.83
CA PHE A 189 6.94 -7.68 -4.68
C PHE A 189 6.51 -7.07 -6.03
N PHE A 190 7.44 -6.91 -6.98
CA PHE A 190 7.12 -6.43 -8.32
C PHE A 190 6.23 -7.44 -9.07
N ASP A 191 6.52 -8.73 -9.01
CA ASP A 191 5.65 -9.78 -9.57
C ASP A 191 4.24 -9.73 -8.98
N PHE A 192 4.13 -9.59 -7.64
CA PHE A 192 2.84 -9.39 -6.98
C PHE A 192 2.10 -8.14 -7.50
N LEU A 193 2.79 -7.00 -7.64
CA LEU A 193 2.20 -5.76 -8.16
C LEU A 193 1.74 -5.90 -9.62
N GLU A 194 2.51 -6.57 -10.47
CA GLU A 194 2.13 -6.79 -11.87
C GLU A 194 0.83 -7.60 -11.96
N GLN A 195 0.74 -8.71 -11.23
CA GLN A 195 -0.46 -9.54 -11.18
C GLN A 195 -1.66 -8.79 -10.57
N LEU A 196 -1.45 -8.02 -9.49
CA LEU A 196 -2.52 -7.24 -8.87
C LEU A 196 -3.06 -6.17 -9.82
N CYS A 197 -2.18 -5.49 -10.56
CA CYS A 197 -2.61 -4.51 -11.55
C CYS A 197 -3.39 -5.14 -12.70
N VAL A 198 -3.04 -6.35 -13.14
CA VAL A 198 -3.82 -7.10 -14.14
C VAL A 198 -5.24 -7.37 -13.62
N ILE A 199 -5.37 -7.80 -12.36
CA ILE A 199 -6.68 -8.00 -11.73
C ILE A 199 -7.46 -6.67 -11.69
N HIS A 200 -6.84 -5.57 -11.29
CA HIS A 200 -7.50 -4.26 -11.29
C HIS A 200 -7.92 -3.79 -12.67
N GLN A 201 -7.09 -4.02 -13.69
CA GLN A 201 -7.38 -3.66 -15.07
C GLN A 201 -8.65 -4.35 -15.59
N VAL A 202 -8.84 -5.63 -15.23
CA VAL A 202 -9.99 -6.44 -15.65
C VAL A 202 -11.21 -6.18 -14.77
N ALA A 203 -11.02 -6.20 -13.45
CA ALA A 203 -12.12 -6.30 -12.49
C ALA A 203 -12.47 -4.99 -11.78
N ASN A 204 -11.68 -3.91 -11.93
CA ASN A 204 -11.97 -2.64 -11.24
C ASN A 204 -12.05 -1.41 -12.15
N ARG A 205 -11.60 -1.49 -13.40
CA ARG A 205 -11.68 -0.35 -14.35
C ARG A 205 -13.11 0.16 -14.56
N GLU A 206 -14.07 -0.75 -14.61
CA GLU A 206 -15.49 -0.43 -14.80
C GLU A 206 -16.29 -0.48 -13.49
N ASN A 207 -15.61 -0.50 -12.33
CA ASN A 207 -16.26 -0.53 -11.04
C ASN A 207 -16.90 0.83 -10.72
N LYS A 208 -18.23 0.87 -10.82
CA LYS A 208 -19.07 2.03 -10.51
C LYS A 208 -19.86 1.88 -9.21
N THR A 209 -19.55 0.86 -8.41
CA THR A 209 -20.19 0.68 -7.11
C THR A 209 -19.75 1.78 -6.14
N ALA A 210 -20.42 1.90 -5.00
CA ALA A 210 -20.00 2.80 -3.92
C ALA A 210 -18.74 2.32 -3.19
N TYR A 211 -18.16 1.19 -3.60
CA TYR A 211 -17.08 0.50 -2.91
C TYR A 211 -15.83 0.37 -3.78
N THR A 212 -14.67 0.44 -3.14
CA THR A 212 -13.39 0.10 -3.78
C THR A 212 -13.15 -1.40 -3.74
N GLY A 213 -12.53 -1.95 -4.78
CA GLY A 213 -12.21 -3.38 -4.88
C GLY A 213 -10.75 -3.73 -4.57
N ASP A 214 -9.98 -2.82 -3.97
CA ASP A 214 -8.57 -3.02 -3.59
C ASP A 214 -8.38 -4.14 -2.57
N MET A 215 -9.09 -4.10 -1.44
CA MET A 215 -8.98 -5.13 -0.40
C MET A 215 -9.38 -6.52 -0.91
N GLY A 216 -10.43 -6.59 -1.72
CA GLY A 216 -10.92 -7.83 -2.32
C GLY A 216 -9.95 -8.44 -3.32
N ALA A 217 -9.48 -7.64 -4.29
CA ALA A 217 -8.50 -8.08 -5.28
C ALA A 217 -7.16 -8.47 -4.63
N PHE A 218 -6.72 -7.71 -3.63
CA PHE A 218 -5.50 -7.99 -2.87
C PHE A 218 -5.59 -9.34 -2.15
N ASN A 219 -6.64 -9.56 -1.35
CA ASN A 219 -6.78 -10.83 -0.62
C ASN A 219 -6.98 -12.00 -1.60
N TYR A 220 -7.71 -11.81 -2.69
CA TYR A 220 -7.85 -12.82 -3.75
C TYR A 220 -6.49 -13.25 -4.29
N LEU A 221 -5.65 -12.30 -4.71
CA LEU A 221 -4.32 -12.61 -5.23
C LEU A 221 -3.43 -13.25 -4.17
N ALA A 222 -3.36 -12.64 -2.98
CA ALA A 222 -2.52 -13.10 -1.88
C ALA A 222 -2.87 -14.54 -1.47
N ARG A 223 -4.15 -14.87 -1.33
CA ARG A 223 -4.60 -16.19 -0.89
C ARG A 223 -4.60 -17.25 -1.99
N THR A 224 -4.75 -16.88 -3.26
CA THR A 224 -4.79 -17.87 -4.35
C THR A 224 -3.44 -18.15 -4.97
N GLN A 225 -2.54 -17.17 -5.00
CA GLN A 225 -1.23 -17.29 -5.68
C GLN A 225 -0.03 -17.23 -4.72
N PHE A 226 -0.15 -16.51 -3.59
CA PHE A 226 0.99 -16.22 -2.70
C PHE A 226 0.80 -16.73 -1.26
N ASN A 227 -0.19 -17.58 -0.98
CA ASN A 227 -0.64 -17.86 0.39
C ASN A 227 0.47 -18.41 1.30
N GLU A 228 1.36 -19.24 0.74
CA GLU A 228 2.50 -19.82 1.46
C GLU A 228 3.67 -18.83 1.64
N GLN A 229 3.63 -17.69 0.96
CA GLN A 229 4.65 -16.65 0.99
C GLN A 229 4.22 -15.45 1.86
N ILE A 230 3.00 -15.42 2.39
CA ILE A 230 2.49 -14.27 3.13
C ILE A 230 2.79 -14.42 4.63
N ILE A 231 3.39 -13.40 5.21
CA ILE A 231 3.57 -13.21 6.66
C ILE A 231 2.80 -11.93 7.06
N HIS A 232 1.96 -12.02 8.07
CA HIS A 232 1.14 -10.88 8.51
C HIS A 232 0.96 -10.87 10.04
N GLY A 233 0.38 -9.78 10.55
CA GLY A 233 0.21 -9.58 11.99
C GLY A 233 1.54 -9.31 12.69
N LYS A 234 1.61 -9.49 14.01
CA LYS A 234 2.84 -9.20 14.78
C LYS A 234 4.03 -10.06 14.28
N PRO A 235 5.20 -9.46 13.99
CA PRO A 235 5.62 -8.08 14.24
C PRO A 235 5.45 -7.10 13.07
N VAL A 236 4.78 -7.47 11.97
CA VAL A 236 4.56 -6.58 10.82
C VAL A 236 3.75 -5.34 11.24
N ASN A 237 2.54 -5.51 11.76
CA ASN A 237 1.66 -4.42 12.17
C ASN A 237 1.14 -4.57 13.61
N THR A 238 0.77 -3.44 14.22
CA THR A 238 -0.10 -3.43 15.42
C THR A 238 -1.52 -3.83 15.05
N ILE A 239 -2.38 -4.08 16.04
CA ILE A 239 -3.78 -4.41 15.78
C ILE A 239 -4.43 -3.21 15.08
N PHE A 240 -5.05 -3.47 13.94
CA PHE A 240 -5.69 -2.42 13.14
C PHE A 240 -6.77 -1.67 13.94
N LYS A 241 -6.71 -0.34 13.94
CA LYS A 241 -7.66 0.56 14.64
C LYS A 241 -7.69 0.41 16.16
N ALA A 242 -6.63 -0.15 16.75
CA ALA A 242 -6.49 -0.22 18.20
C ALA A 242 -5.81 1.03 18.79
N TYR A 243 -5.31 1.96 17.98
CA TYR A 243 -4.70 3.22 18.43
C TYR A 243 -3.56 3.00 19.42
N GLU A 244 -2.75 1.97 19.18
CA GLU A 244 -1.68 1.54 20.07
C GLU A 244 -0.44 2.45 19.96
N THR A 245 -0.58 3.72 20.32
CA THR A 245 0.44 4.76 20.10
C THR A 245 1.77 4.50 20.79
N ASP A 246 1.81 3.69 21.84
CA ASP A 246 3.05 3.46 22.60
C ASP A 246 3.77 2.16 22.20
N ARG A 247 3.18 1.36 21.30
CA ARG A 247 3.77 0.09 20.85
C ARG A 247 4.94 0.33 19.91
N THR A 248 6.08 -0.28 20.23
CA THR A 248 7.34 -0.19 19.48
C THR A 248 7.90 -1.55 19.07
N ASP A 249 7.17 -2.62 19.34
CA ASP A 249 7.54 -4.02 19.05
C ASP A 249 7.04 -4.52 17.68
N CYS A 250 6.32 -3.69 16.91
CA CYS A 250 5.95 -3.94 15.52
C CYS A 250 6.67 -2.98 14.56
N TRP A 251 6.77 -3.34 13.28
CA TRP A 251 7.35 -2.49 12.23
C TRP A 251 6.48 -1.29 11.94
N PHE A 252 5.17 -1.51 11.86
CA PHE A 252 4.19 -0.50 11.53
C PHE A 252 3.11 -0.41 12.62
N ARG A 253 2.74 0.82 13.00
CA ARG A 253 1.50 1.12 13.72
C ARG A 253 0.44 1.44 12.69
N HIS A 254 -0.69 0.75 12.74
CA HIS A 254 -1.77 0.91 11.77
C HIS A 254 -3.07 1.34 12.48
N LYS A 255 -3.31 2.65 12.48
CA LYS A 255 -4.36 3.31 13.27
C LYS A 255 -4.35 2.86 14.73
#